data_AF-A0A150U1U8-F1
#
_entry.id   AF-A0A150U1U8-F1
#
_cell.length_a   1.000
_cell.length_b   1.000
_cell.length_c   1.000
_cell.angle_alpha   90.00
_cell.angle_beta   90.00
_cell.angle_gamma   90.00
#
_symmetry.space_group_name_H-M   'P 1'
#
loop_
_entity.id
_entity.type
_entity.pdbx_description
1 polymer ?
#
loop_
_entity_poly.entity_id
_entity_poly.type
_entity_poly.pdbx_seq_one_letter_code
_entity_poly.pdbx_strand_id
1 'polypeptide(L)'
;MLYIGSELSAPECPPLSAPAKVYEGHADLDVPYECSACRCSEPTCGLPSVLRASDAPLCQGPTFTAFGAPTGWDGSCVAATAVPDERLASLVIAPVTATACEPIEPEPVPRRSAGDGFISPWKTFARACKGDPIALDDEDVFGDTDEPVCPAGEKCWPAPEPPPPGFRQCIMYLGGGEPVCPDDYPLMHVFYRDFEDTRECTPCACTPTGESSCSASVSAYADDACTDAFASHAVGTEAGLCVDVMEGVALKSMSARWTTHRPGTCEASGGELLGKATPTHPSTFCCQPLPAPPR
;
A
#
# COMPACT_ATOMS: atom_id res chain seq x y z
N MET A 1 0.55 -21.06 36.38
CA MET A 1 -0.70 -20.30 36.24
C MET A 1 -0.68 -19.52 34.94
N LEU A 2 -1.83 -19.31 34.31
CA LEU A 2 -1.97 -18.57 33.05
C LEU A 2 -3.12 -17.55 33.15
N TYR A 3 -2.85 -16.29 32.84
CA TYR A 3 -3.86 -15.27 32.57
C TYR A 3 -4.14 -15.26 31.06
N ILE A 4 -5.41 -15.09 30.67
CA ILE A 4 -5.82 -14.90 29.27
C ILE A 4 -6.88 -13.81 29.25
N GLY A 5 -6.63 -12.71 28.54
CA GLY A 5 -7.50 -11.55 28.52
C GLY A 5 -6.91 -10.40 27.72
N SER A 6 -7.26 -9.15 28.04
CA SER A 6 -6.67 -7.99 27.37
C SER A 6 -5.34 -7.61 28.02
N GLU A 7 -4.36 -7.22 27.21
CA GLU A 7 -3.03 -6.83 27.68
C GLU A 7 -3.09 -5.66 28.66
N LEU A 8 -3.94 -4.67 28.39
CA LEU A 8 -4.12 -3.48 29.23
C LEU A 8 -4.67 -3.78 30.63
N SER A 9 -5.36 -4.91 30.81
CA SER A 9 -5.88 -5.33 32.11
C SER A 9 -5.11 -6.52 32.70
N ALA A 10 -3.98 -6.90 32.09
CA ALA A 10 -3.23 -8.07 32.51
C ALA A 10 -2.61 -7.86 33.90
N PRO A 11 -3.02 -8.65 34.91
CA PRO A 11 -2.44 -8.57 36.24
C PRO A 11 -0.96 -9.00 36.23
N GLU A 12 -0.16 -8.44 37.13
CA GLU A 12 1.19 -8.93 37.40
C GLU A 12 1.16 -10.36 37.95
N CYS A 13 2.28 -11.05 37.86
CA CYS A 13 2.41 -12.39 38.40
C CYS A 13 2.24 -12.37 39.94
N PRO A 14 1.41 -13.25 40.53
CA PRO A 14 1.18 -13.28 41.97
C PRO A 14 2.49 -13.52 42.75
N PRO A 15 2.87 -12.64 43.69
CA PRO A 15 4.21 -12.66 44.30
C PRO A 15 4.44 -13.86 45.22
N LEU A 16 3.39 -14.42 45.82
CA LEU A 16 3.49 -15.52 46.79
C LEU A 16 3.35 -16.89 46.13
N SER A 17 2.44 -17.05 45.16
CA SER A 17 2.13 -18.35 44.57
C SER A 17 2.83 -18.61 43.24
N ALA A 18 3.13 -17.56 42.46
CA ALA A 18 3.75 -17.70 41.15
C ALA A 18 4.52 -16.44 40.73
N PRO A 19 5.62 -16.06 41.42
CA PRO A 19 6.31 -14.79 41.19
C PRO A 19 7.03 -14.72 39.84
N ALA A 20 7.44 -15.86 39.26
CA ALA A 20 8.26 -15.86 38.06
C ALA A 20 7.42 -15.76 36.78
N LYS A 21 7.54 -14.67 36.04
CA LYS A 21 7.01 -14.57 34.66
C LYS A 21 7.83 -15.45 33.73
N VAL A 22 7.20 -16.46 33.13
CA VAL A 22 7.89 -17.44 32.26
C VAL A 22 7.48 -17.34 30.80
N TYR A 23 6.33 -16.74 30.50
CA TYR A 23 5.85 -16.59 29.13
C TYR A 23 4.91 -15.39 28.99
N GLU A 24 5.01 -14.72 27.84
CA GLU A 24 4.00 -13.82 27.30
C GLU A 24 3.79 -14.17 25.82
N GLY A 25 2.54 -14.05 25.38
CA GLY A 25 2.17 -14.33 24.00
C GLY A 25 0.75 -13.88 23.72
N HIS A 26 0.34 -14.05 22.47
CA HIS A 26 -0.86 -13.44 21.93
C HIS A 26 -1.68 -14.43 21.11
N ALA A 27 -2.97 -14.16 20.97
CA ALA A 27 -3.88 -14.90 20.11
C ALA A 27 -4.86 -13.94 19.44
N ASP A 28 -5.64 -14.47 18.49
CA ASP A 28 -6.66 -13.72 17.77
C ASP A 28 -6.06 -12.51 17.01
N LEU A 29 -5.12 -12.80 16.09
CA LEU A 29 -4.49 -11.82 15.21
C LEU A 29 -5.56 -11.10 14.38
N ASP A 30 -5.63 -9.78 14.50
CA ASP A 30 -6.55 -8.91 13.77
C ASP A 30 -5.78 -7.77 13.10
N VAL A 31 -5.38 -8.01 11.86
CA VAL A 31 -4.63 -7.05 11.04
C VAL A 31 -5.38 -6.85 9.73
N PRO A 32 -6.45 -6.04 9.68
CA PRO A 32 -7.12 -5.78 8.41
C PRO A 32 -6.15 -5.13 7.42
N TYR A 33 -6.10 -5.66 6.20
CA TYR A 33 -5.28 -5.12 5.12
C TYR A 33 -5.98 -5.38 3.79
N GLU A 34 -6.16 -4.33 3.02
CA GLU A 34 -6.75 -4.37 1.69
C GLU A 34 -5.86 -3.57 0.75
N CYS A 35 -5.67 -4.08 -0.46
CA CYS A 35 -4.95 -3.37 -1.50
C CYS A 35 -5.85 -2.29 -2.10
N SER A 36 -5.27 -1.11 -2.32
CA SER A 36 -5.95 -0.04 -3.02
C SER A 36 -6.29 -0.48 -4.45
N ALA A 37 -7.50 -0.15 -4.90
CA ALA A 37 -7.89 -0.40 -6.28
C ALA A 37 -6.98 0.38 -7.24
N CYS A 38 -6.47 -0.31 -8.27
CA CYS A 38 -5.64 0.33 -9.28
C CYS A 38 -6.42 1.37 -10.09
N ARG A 39 -5.74 2.46 -10.44
CA ARG A 39 -6.27 3.54 -11.27
C ARG A 39 -5.29 3.87 -12.38
N CYS A 40 -5.83 4.31 -13.50
CA CYS A 40 -5.06 4.77 -14.65
C CYS A 40 -5.22 6.27 -14.81
N SER A 41 -4.18 6.93 -15.30
CA SER A 41 -4.32 8.28 -15.85
C SER A 41 -5.24 8.25 -17.07
N GLU A 42 -5.93 9.36 -17.30
CA GLU A 42 -6.73 9.53 -18.50
C GLU A 42 -5.78 9.79 -19.68
N PRO A 43 -5.90 9.04 -20.80
CA PRO A 43 -5.16 9.36 -22.01
C PRO A 43 -5.62 10.73 -22.53
N THR A 44 -4.71 11.48 -23.13
CA THR A 44 -4.98 12.86 -23.57
C THR A 44 -4.47 13.11 -24.98
N CYS A 45 -5.15 14.00 -25.71
CA CYS A 45 -4.66 14.52 -26.97
C CYS A 45 -3.94 15.86 -26.71
N GLY A 46 -2.79 16.10 -27.32
CA GLY A 46 -2.06 17.36 -27.26
C GLY A 46 -2.04 18.09 -28.60
N LEU A 47 -2.34 19.39 -28.57
CA LEU A 47 -2.17 20.25 -29.75
C LEU A 47 -0.68 20.48 -30.02
N PRO A 48 -0.26 20.61 -31.29
CA PRO A 48 1.09 21.02 -31.63
C PRO A 48 1.29 22.48 -31.20
N SER A 49 1.97 22.67 -30.07
CA SER A 49 2.22 23.97 -29.45
C SER A 49 3.44 24.69 -30.00
N VAL A 50 4.15 24.11 -30.97
CA VAL A 50 5.35 24.69 -31.59
C VAL A 50 5.31 24.51 -33.10
N LEU A 51 5.37 25.63 -33.82
CA LEU A 51 5.63 25.69 -35.24
C LEU A 51 7.13 25.89 -35.48
N ARG A 52 7.68 25.32 -36.56
CA ARG A 52 9.10 25.50 -36.89
C ARG A 52 9.23 26.10 -38.28
N ALA A 53 9.65 27.35 -38.36
CA ALA A 53 9.90 28.05 -39.61
C ALA A 53 11.31 27.73 -40.13
N SER A 54 11.45 27.58 -41.45
CA SER A 54 12.73 27.40 -42.14
C SER A 54 12.94 28.50 -43.17
N ASP A 55 14.19 28.88 -43.39
CA ASP A 55 14.64 29.81 -44.42
C ASP A 55 14.77 29.17 -45.81
N ALA A 56 14.58 27.85 -45.92
CA ALA A 56 14.59 27.12 -47.19
C ALA A 56 13.18 26.59 -47.53
N PRO A 57 12.87 26.42 -48.84
CA PRO A 57 11.62 25.79 -49.25
C PRO A 57 11.57 24.31 -48.86
N LEU A 58 10.37 23.73 -48.85
CA LEU A 58 10.09 22.33 -48.60
C LEU A 58 10.63 21.82 -47.25
N CYS A 59 10.85 22.72 -46.29
CA CYS A 59 11.42 22.43 -44.97
C CYS A 59 12.76 21.69 -45.04
N GLN A 60 13.56 21.93 -46.09
CA GLN A 60 14.85 21.28 -46.31
C GLN A 60 16.04 22.08 -45.74
N GLY A 61 15.77 23.17 -45.01
CA GLY A 61 16.81 24.06 -44.49
C GLY A 61 17.56 23.45 -43.31
N PRO A 62 18.83 23.83 -43.11
CA PRO A 62 19.62 23.37 -41.96
C PRO A 62 19.18 24.02 -40.64
N THR A 63 18.46 25.15 -40.72
CA THR A 63 18.08 25.96 -39.57
C THR A 63 16.56 26.05 -39.44
N PHE A 64 16.08 25.91 -38.21
CA PHE A 64 14.67 26.07 -37.88
C PHE A 64 14.50 27.09 -36.75
N THR A 65 13.62 28.06 -36.95
CA THR A 65 13.20 29.00 -35.91
C THR A 65 11.89 28.51 -35.29
N ALA A 66 11.89 28.26 -33.98
CA ALA A 66 10.69 27.82 -33.28
C ALA A 66 9.78 29.02 -32.96
N PHE A 67 8.49 28.85 -33.21
CA PHE A 67 7.42 29.75 -32.80
C PHE A 67 6.47 28.95 -31.90
N GLY A 68 6.48 29.22 -30.60
CA GLY A 68 5.85 28.38 -29.59
C GLY A 68 4.78 29.10 -28.78
N ALA A 69 3.76 28.35 -28.39
CA ALA A 69 2.76 28.76 -27.40
C ALA A 69 3.27 28.55 -25.97
N PRO A 70 2.69 29.22 -24.97
CA PRO A 70 2.99 28.95 -23.56
C PRO A 70 2.62 27.52 -23.14
N THR A 71 3.19 27.07 -22.03
CA THR A 71 2.82 25.79 -21.41
C THR A 71 1.34 25.76 -21.05
N GLY A 72 0.65 24.66 -21.36
CA GLY A 72 -0.79 24.52 -21.10
C GLY A 72 -1.69 25.24 -22.10
N TRP A 73 -1.16 25.62 -23.26
CA TRP A 73 -1.94 26.26 -24.32
C TRP A 73 -3.11 25.40 -24.80
N ASP A 74 -4.27 26.05 -24.93
CA ASP A 74 -5.57 25.46 -25.28
C ASP A 74 -5.92 25.58 -26.78
N GLY A 75 -5.03 26.17 -27.58
CA GLY A 75 -5.28 26.46 -29.00
C GLY A 75 -5.73 27.89 -29.29
N SER A 76 -5.95 28.73 -28.26
CA SER A 76 -6.28 30.15 -28.42
C SER A 76 -5.24 30.92 -29.25
N CYS A 77 -5.63 32.08 -29.78
CA CYS A 77 -4.68 32.92 -30.51
C CYS A 77 -3.52 33.34 -29.61
N VAL A 78 -2.29 33.06 -30.03
CA VAL A 78 -1.08 33.49 -29.33
C VAL A 78 -0.14 34.20 -30.28
N ALA A 79 0.29 35.39 -29.87
CA ALA A 79 1.42 36.10 -30.46
C ALA A 79 2.67 35.83 -29.62
N ALA A 80 3.79 35.60 -30.30
CA ALA A 80 5.09 35.40 -29.67
C ALA A 80 6.14 36.26 -30.39
N THR A 81 7.43 35.99 -30.19
CA THR A 81 8.48 36.65 -30.96
C THR A 81 8.30 36.31 -32.45
N ALA A 82 7.99 37.33 -33.25
CA ALA A 82 7.73 37.16 -34.66
C ALA A 82 8.92 36.53 -35.39
N VAL A 83 8.63 35.61 -36.32
CA VAL A 83 9.62 35.12 -37.29
C VAL A 83 9.57 36.05 -38.51
N PRO A 84 10.68 36.74 -38.83
CA PRO A 84 10.72 37.59 -40.01
C PRO A 84 10.58 36.75 -41.29
N ASP A 85 10.12 37.39 -42.34
CA ASP A 85 9.94 36.82 -43.68
C ASP A 85 11.20 36.13 -44.23
N GLU A 86 12.38 36.71 -43.99
CA GLU A 86 13.66 36.13 -44.44
C GLU A 86 14.00 34.78 -43.78
N ARG A 87 13.27 34.38 -42.73
CA ARG A 87 13.41 33.09 -42.05
C ARG A 87 12.17 32.20 -42.18
N LEU A 88 11.26 32.53 -43.09
CA LEU A 88 9.98 31.87 -43.29
C LEU A 88 9.73 31.60 -44.78
N ALA A 89 10.58 30.77 -45.39
CA ALA A 89 10.31 30.20 -46.71
C ALA A 89 9.40 28.96 -46.62
N SER A 90 9.46 28.21 -45.52
CA SER A 90 8.56 27.10 -45.23
C SER A 90 8.29 26.94 -43.74
N LEU A 91 7.22 26.22 -43.40
CA LEU A 91 6.73 26.05 -42.05
C LEU A 91 6.41 24.58 -41.78
N VAL A 92 6.99 24.03 -40.72
CA VAL A 92 6.69 22.70 -40.20
C VAL A 92 5.65 22.81 -39.10
N ILE A 93 4.55 22.07 -39.29
CA ILE A 93 3.49 21.85 -38.31
C ILE A 93 3.65 20.42 -37.80
N ALA A 94 3.93 20.24 -36.51
CA ALA A 94 4.05 18.93 -35.90
C ALA A 94 2.68 18.19 -35.90
N PRO A 95 2.68 16.85 -35.88
CA PRO A 95 1.43 16.10 -35.64
C PRO A 95 0.87 16.42 -34.26
N VAL A 96 -0.42 16.14 -34.07
CA VAL A 96 -0.99 16.13 -32.71
C VAL A 96 -0.42 14.95 -31.93
N THR A 97 -0.28 15.10 -30.62
CA THR A 97 0.20 14.02 -29.75
C THR A 97 -0.99 13.28 -29.13
N ALA A 98 -0.81 12.00 -28.87
CA ALA A 98 -1.72 11.19 -28.06
C ALA A 98 -0.90 10.51 -26.97
N THR A 99 -1.14 10.87 -25.73
CA THR A 99 -0.50 10.27 -24.56
C THR A 99 -1.28 9.04 -24.14
N ALA A 100 -0.57 7.92 -24.00
CA ALA A 100 -1.13 6.70 -23.45
C ALA A 100 -1.42 6.88 -21.95
N CYS A 101 -2.27 6.01 -21.42
CA CYS A 101 -2.51 5.93 -19.98
C CYS A 101 -1.33 5.25 -19.26
N GLU A 102 -1.13 5.66 -18.02
CA GLU A 102 -0.12 5.13 -17.11
C GLU A 102 -0.75 4.78 -15.76
N PRO A 103 -0.23 3.76 -15.06
CA PRO A 103 -0.67 3.44 -13.71
C PRO A 103 -0.44 4.62 -12.75
N ILE A 104 -1.44 4.94 -11.96
CA ILE A 104 -1.31 5.86 -10.83
C ILE A 104 -0.90 5.01 -9.63
N GLU A 105 0.30 5.25 -9.11
CA GLU A 105 0.75 4.56 -7.90
C GLU A 105 -0.17 4.89 -6.72
N PRO A 106 -0.76 3.88 -6.06
CA PRO A 106 -1.55 4.14 -4.87
C PRO A 106 -0.65 4.64 -3.74
N GLU A 107 -1.20 5.49 -2.88
CA GLU A 107 -0.50 5.87 -1.65
C GLU A 107 -0.14 4.61 -0.85
N PRO A 108 1.09 4.51 -0.32
CA PRO A 108 1.52 3.34 0.42
C PRO A 108 0.67 3.19 1.68
N VAL A 109 -0.12 2.11 1.75
CA VAL A 109 -0.85 1.78 2.97
C VAL A 109 0.17 1.38 4.03
N PRO A 110 0.24 2.07 5.18
CA PRO A 110 1.21 1.73 6.22
C PRO A 110 0.97 0.31 6.70
N ARG A 111 1.97 -0.57 6.54
CA ARG A 111 1.92 -1.92 7.11
C ARG A 111 2.04 -1.78 8.62
N ARG A 112 1.01 -2.22 9.35
CA ARG A 112 1.08 -2.28 10.82
C ARG A 112 2.06 -3.39 11.21
N SER A 113 3.21 -3.00 11.71
CA SER A 113 4.18 -3.89 12.32
C SER A 113 3.84 -4.06 13.80
N ALA A 114 4.26 -5.19 14.38
CA ALA A 114 4.08 -5.49 15.81
C ALA A 114 4.62 -4.39 16.76
N GLY A 115 5.47 -3.49 16.27
CA GLY A 115 6.13 -2.42 17.03
C GLY A 115 5.58 -1.00 16.85
N ASP A 116 4.54 -0.78 16.03
CA ASP A 116 4.11 0.60 15.65
C ASP A 116 3.26 1.32 16.74
N GLY A 117 3.26 0.79 17.96
CA GLY A 117 3.21 1.61 19.17
C GLY A 117 1.87 2.16 19.66
N PHE A 118 0.73 1.89 19.00
CA PHE A 118 -0.55 2.44 19.47
C PHE A 118 -1.68 1.43 19.71
N ILE A 119 -1.73 0.30 18.99
CA ILE A 119 -2.72 -0.77 19.24
C ILE A 119 -2.07 -2.11 18.88
N SER A 120 -2.01 -3.03 19.83
CA SER A 120 -1.54 -4.40 19.58
C SER A 120 -2.40 -5.04 18.48
N PRO A 121 -1.81 -5.68 17.46
CA PRO A 121 -2.56 -6.36 16.40
C PRO A 121 -3.27 -7.63 16.89
N TRP A 122 -3.21 -7.92 18.19
CA TRP A 122 -3.76 -9.10 18.82
C TRP A 122 -4.92 -8.73 19.72
N LYS A 123 -6.02 -9.48 19.66
CA LYS A 123 -7.17 -9.26 20.56
C LYS A 123 -6.98 -9.90 21.94
N THR A 124 -6.17 -10.96 22.00
CA THR A 124 -5.99 -11.75 23.21
C THR A 124 -4.53 -11.78 23.61
N PHE A 125 -4.28 -11.52 24.88
CA PHE A 125 -2.97 -11.58 25.53
C PHE A 125 -2.98 -12.69 26.58
N ALA A 126 -1.85 -13.39 26.70
CA ALA A 126 -1.64 -14.40 27.72
C ALA A 126 -0.32 -14.19 28.46
N ARG A 127 -0.36 -14.34 29.78
CA ARG A 127 0.81 -14.31 30.67
C ARG A 127 0.87 -15.56 31.51
N ALA A 128 1.94 -16.32 31.38
CA ALA A 128 2.19 -17.48 32.22
C ALA A 128 3.15 -17.12 33.36
N CYS A 129 2.73 -17.46 34.56
CA CYS A 129 3.48 -17.28 35.80
C CYS A 129 3.76 -18.63 36.41
N LYS A 130 4.99 -18.81 36.89
CA LYS A 130 5.50 -20.01 37.56
C LYS A 130 5.88 -19.67 38.99
N GLY A 131 5.58 -20.59 39.88
CA GLY A 131 6.02 -20.62 41.27
C GLY A 131 7.02 -21.74 41.43
N ASP A 132 7.84 -21.63 42.46
CA ASP A 132 8.71 -22.72 42.82
C ASP A 132 7.89 -23.79 43.52
N PRO A 133 8.07 -25.08 43.16
CA PRO A 133 7.49 -26.15 43.95
C PRO A 133 8.02 -26.03 45.37
N ILE A 134 7.16 -26.27 46.37
CA ILE A 134 7.62 -26.44 47.74
C ILE A 134 8.46 -27.72 47.72
N ALA A 135 9.79 -27.56 47.74
CA ALA A 135 10.67 -28.67 48.05
C ALA A 135 10.50 -28.89 49.54
N LEU A 136 9.80 -29.95 49.93
CA LEU A 136 9.97 -30.48 51.26
C LEU A 136 11.37 -31.11 51.26
N ASP A 137 12.34 -30.42 51.85
CA ASP A 137 13.54 -31.05 52.37
C ASP A 137 13.12 -32.14 53.35
N ASP A 138 13.77 -33.31 53.26
CA ASP A 138 13.44 -34.56 53.98
C ASP A 138 13.43 -34.45 55.52
N GLU A 139 13.55 -33.25 56.11
CA GLU A 139 13.71 -33.03 57.56
C GLU A 139 12.50 -32.36 58.26
N ASP A 140 11.48 -31.86 57.56
CA ASP A 140 10.26 -31.29 58.20
C ASP A 140 9.11 -32.31 58.33
N VAL A 141 9.42 -33.49 58.86
CA VAL A 141 8.43 -34.58 59.14
C VAL A 141 7.65 -34.35 60.45
N PHE A 142 7.86 -33.26 61.17
CA PHE A 142 7.06 -32.96 62.38
C PHE A 142 6.71 -31.47 62.51
N GLY A 143 5.85 -31.00 61.60
CA GLY A 143 5.06 -29.77 61.77
C GLY A 143 3.62 -30.12 62.10
N ASP A 144 3.14 -29.70 63.26
CA ASP A 144 1.87 -30.05 63.92
C ASP A 144 0.63 -29.37 63.29
N THR A 145 0.46 -29.47 61.96
CA THR A 145 -0.68 -28.87 61.24
C THR A 145 -1.16 -29.75 60.10
N ASP A 146 -2.48 -29.95 60.01
CA ASP A 146 -3.23 -30.67 58.96
C ASP A 146 -3.07 -30.06 57.54
N GLU A 147 -1.85 -29.99 57.00
CA GLU A 147 -1.58 -29.58 55.62
C GLU A 147 -1.24 -30.80 54.74
N PRO A 148 -1.70 -30.85 53.47
CA PRO A 148 -1.52 -32.01 52.61
C PRO A 148 -0.03 -32.24 52.29
N VAL A 149 0.50 -33.35 52.81
CA VAL A 149 1.85 -33.84 52.55
C VAL A 149 1.97 -34.30 51.10
N CYS A 150 2.99 -33.81 50.42
CA CYS A 150 3.30 -34.14 49.04
C CYS A 150 4.00 -35.50 48.94
N PRO A 151 3.52 -36.44 48.11
CA PRO A 151 4.16 -37.73 47.95
C PRO A 151 5.60 -37.57 47.45
N ALA A 152 6.54 -38.31 48.05
CA ALA A 152 7.94 -38.29 47.66
C ALA A 152 8.11 -38.62 46.17
N GLY A 153 8.76 -37.72 45.42
CA GLY A 153 8.93 -37.84 43.96
C GLY A 153 7.93 -37.05 43.13
N GLU A 154 6.91 -36.46 43.75
CA GLU A 154 5.96 -35.56 43.10
C GLU A 154 6.25 -34.09 43.47
N LYS A 155 6.17 -33.20 42.48
CA LYS A 155 6.21 -31.75 42.73
C LYS A 155 4.79 -31.28 42.96
N CYS A 156 4.41 -31.15 44.23
CA CYS A 156 3.16 -30.48 44.53
C CYS A 156 3.23 -29.01 44.18
N TRP A 157 2.16 -28.58 43.55
CA TRP A 157 1.78 -27.19 43.53
C TRP A 157 0.86 -26.96 44.73
N PRO A 158 1.07 -25.93 45.56
CA PRO A 158 0.12 -25.62 46.63
C PRO A 158 -1.25 -25.33 46.02
N ALA A 159 -2.27 -26.12 46.33
CA ALA A 159 -3.67 -25.82 46.00
C ALA A 159 -4.58 -26.34 47.14
N PRO A 160 -5.68 -25.65 47.51
CA PRO A 160 -6.47 -24.74 46.67
C PRO A 160 -6.97 -23.47 47.40
N GLU A 161 -6.30 -22.33 47.22
CA GLU A 161 -7.08 -21.11 47.09
C GLU A 161 -7.51 -21.03 45.61
N PRO A 162 -8.75 -20.59 45.30
CA PRO A 162 -9.11 -20.35 43.90
C PRO A 162 -8.00 -19.50 43.27
N PRO A 163 -7.54 -19.84 42.06
CA PRO A 163 -6.50 -19.04 41.40
C PRO A 163 -6.94 -17.57 41.45
N PRO A 164 -5.99 -16.63 41.67
CA PRO A 164 -6.32 -15.22 41.75
C PRO A 164 -7.22 -14.82 40.57
N PRO A 165 -8.19 -13.91 40.76
CA PRO A 165 -9.18 -13.60 39.73
C PRO A 165 -8.53 -13.37 38.36
N GLY A 166 -8.97 -14.15 37.35
CA GLY A 166 -8.44 -14.09 35.98
C GLY A 166 -7.31 -15.06 35.66
N PHE A 167 -6.72 -15.75 36.64
CA PHE A 167 -5.76 -16.82 36.42
C PHE A 167 -6.42 -18.21 36.40
N ARG A 168 -5.82 -19.12 35.64
CA ARG A 168 -6.17 -20.55 35.59
C ARG A 168 -4.93 -21.41 35.78
N GLN A 169 -5.12 -22.61 36.31
CA GLN A 169 -4.05 -23.60 36.40
C GLN A 169 -3.86 -24.25 35.02
N CYS A 170 -2.63 -24.21 34.53
CA CYS A 170 -2.29 -24.71 33.20
C CYS A 170 -0.87 -25.27 33.18
N ILE A 171 -0.68 -26.26 32.30
CA ILE A 171 0.62 -26.84 31.96
C ILE A 171 1.01 -26.39 30.54
N MET A 172 2.30 -26.14 30.34
CA MET A 172 2.85 -25.81 29.02
C MET A 172 3.32 -27.10 28.34
N TYR A 173 2.90 -27.32 27.09
CA TYR A 173 3.38 -28.44 26.31
C TYR A 173 4.81 -28.15 25.81
N LEU A 174 5.76 -29.01 26.15
CA LEU A 174 7.18 -28.90 25.75
C LEU A 174 7.61 -30.03 24.79
N GLY A 175 6.68 -30.86 24.32
CA GLY A 175 6.97 -32.00 23.45
C GLY A 175 7.24 -31.61 22.00
N GLY A 176 7.82 -32.53 21.22
CA GLY A 176 8.17 -32.36 19.80
C GLY A 176 7.13 -32.91 18.81
N GLY A 177 5.84 -32.98 19.18
CA GLY A 177 4.77 -33.55 18.35
C GLY A 177 3.46 -32.77 18.45
N GLU A 178 2.37 -33.36 17.94
CA GLU A 178 1.03 -32.76 18.05
C GLU A 178 0.64 -32.66 19.54
N PRO A 179 0.27 -31.46 20.04
CA PRO A 179 -0.04 -31.27 21.44
C PRO A 179 -1.35 -31.97 21.79
N VAL A 180 -1.29 -32.96 22.69
CA VAL A 180 -2.46 -33.62 23.27
C VAL A 180 -2.56 -33.23 24.74
N CYS A 181 -3.68 -32.63 25.12
CA CYS A 181 -3.91 -32.24 26.51
C CYS A 181 -4.36 -33.44 27.36
N PRO A 182 -3.81 -33.64 28.56
CA PRO A 182 -4.29 -34.62 29.52
C PRO A 182 -5.72 -34.34 29.99
N ASP A 183 -6.42 -35.38 30.46
CA ASP A 183 -7.81 -35.27 30.95
C ASP A 183 -7.96 -34.27 32.12
N ASP A 184 -6.91 -34.12 32.94
CA ASP A 184 -6.89 -33.16 34.06
C ASP A 184 -6.78 -31.69 33.59
N TYR A 185 -6.37 -31.45 32.34
CA TYR A 185 -6.19 -30.13 31.74
C TYR A 185 -6.80 -30.07 30.33
N PRO A 186 -8.11 -30.29 30.18
CA PRO A 186 -8.71 -30.57 28.87
C PRO A 186 -8.78 -29.36 27.94
N LEU A 187 -8.61 -28.13 28.45
CA LEU A 187 -8.74 -26.91 27.66
C LEU A 187 -7.41 -26.52 27.00
N MET A 188 -7.30 -26.79 25.70
CA MET A 188 -6.14 -26.39 24.91
C MET A 188 -6.23 -24.91 24.49
N HIS A 189 -5.15 -24.17 24.71
CA HIS A 189 -4.96 -22.80 24.24
C HIS A 189 -3.61 -22.67 23.52
N VAL A 190 -3.59 -21.98 22.38
CA VAL A 190 -2.37 -21.75 21.60
C VAL A 190 -2.13 -20.24 21.55
N PHE A 191 -0.91 -19.84 21.92
CA PHE A 191 -0.46 -18.45 21.87
C PHE A 191 0.79 -18.33 21.02
N TYR A 192 0.98 -17.17 20.43
CA TYR A 192 2.04 -16.87 19.48
C TYR A 192 2.86 -15.70 20.02
N ARG A 193 4.17 -15.73 19.81
CA ARG A 193 5.04 -14.61 20.21
C ARG A 193 5.05 -13.50 19.19
N ASP A 194 4.92 -13.86 17.92
CA ASP A 194 5.03 -12.94 16.79
C ASP A 194 4.07 -13.35 15.66
N PHE A 195 4.05 -12.55 14.60
CA PHE A 195 3.43 -12.89 13.33
C PHE A 195 4.33 -12.44 12.19
N GLU A 196 4.27 -13.16 11.08
CA GLU A 196 4.91 -12.78 9.83
C GLU A 196 3.85 -12.25 8.87
N ASP A 197 4.09 -11.07 8.31
CA ASP A 197 3.20 -10.46 7.32
C ASP A 197 3.85 -10.45 5.94
N THR A 198 3.45 -11.43 5.12
CA THR A 198 3.90 -11.58 3.73
C THR A 198 2.97 -10.90 2.74
N ARG A 199 2.02 -10.07 3.22
CA ARG A 199 1.02 -9.47 2.36
C ARG A 199 1.62 -8.41 1.45
N GLU A 200 1.35 -8.55 0.17
CA GLU A 200 1.81 -7.65 -0.88
C GLU A 200 0.70 -7.45 -1.91
N CYS A 201 0.71 -6.31 -2.60
CA CYS A 201 -0.25 -6.05 -3.66
C CYS A 201 0.40 -6.34 -5.01
N THR A 202 -0.34 -6.97 -5.92
CA THR A 202 0.11 -7.10 -7.32
C THR A 202 0.31 -5.70 -7.94
N PRO A 203 1.34 -5.51 -8.78
CA PRO A 203 1.61 -4.21 -9.38
C PRO A 203 0.43 -3.77 -10.26
N CYS A 204 0.12 -2.47 -10.23
CA CYS A 204 -0.91 -1.90 -11.09
C CYS A 204 -0.43 -1.83 -12.55
N ALA A 205 -1.31 -2.20 -13.47
CA ALA A 205 -1.07 -2.10 -14.90
C ALA A 205 -2.26 -1.43 -15.60
N CYS A 206 -1.96 -0.63 -16.62
CA CYS A 206 -2.94 0.07 -17.44
C CYS A 206 -2.81 -0.39 -18.88
N THR A 207 -3.90 -0.90 -19.43
CA THR A 207 -3.94 -1.39 -20.82
C THR A 207 -4.84 -0.49 -21.65
N PRO A 208 -4.34 0.05 -22.79
CA PRO A 208 -5.18 0.76 -23.74
C PRO A 208 -6.21 -0.21 -24.36
N THR A 209 -7.49 0.13 -24.25
CA THR A 209 -8.61 -0.66 -24.80
C THR A 209 -9.33 0.04 -25.93
N GLY A 210 -9.23 1.36 -26.02
CA GLY A 210 -9.83 2.18 -27.07
C GLY A 210 -8.78 2.87 -27.91
N GLU A 211 -8.99 2.90 -29.23
CA GLU A 211 -8.17 3.68 -30.15
C GLU A 211 -8.32 5.17 -29.86
N SER A 212 -7.21 5.91 -29.89
CA SER A 212 -7.21 7.37 -29.84
C SER A 212 -7.34 7.95 -31.25
N SER A 213 -8.25 8.92 -31.42
CA SER A 213 -8.45 9.64 -32.67
C SER A 213 -8.41 11.14 -32.39
N CYS A 214 -7.23 11.72 -32.57
CA CYS A 214 -6.96 13.14 -32.37
C CYS A 214 -6.62 13.80 -33.71
N SER A 215 -7.24 14.94 -34.01
CA SER A 215 -6.88 15.75 -35.18
C SER A 215 -7.22 17.22 -34.92
N ALA A 216 -6.37 18.13 -35.37
CA ALA A 216 -6.54 19.56 -35.16
C ALA A 216 -6.25 20.36 -36.43
N SER A 217 -6.96 21.47 -36.62
CA SER A 217 -6.59 22.50 -37.59
C SER A 217 -5.65 23.51 -36.92
N VAL A 218 -4.47 23.71 -37.50
CA VAL A 218 -3.46 24.67 -37.04
C VAL A 218 -3.36 25.78 -38.06
N SER A 219 -3.40 27.03 -37.59
CA SER A 219 -3.35 28.22 -38.43
C SER A 219 -2.23 29.16 -38.01
N ALA A 220 -1.59 29.77 -39.00
CA ALA A 220 -0.50 30.71 -38.85
C ALA A 220 -0.88 32.04 -39.53
N TYR A 221 -0.51 33.15 -38.89
CA TYR A 221 -1.01 34.48 -39.25
C TYR A 221 0.10 35.51 -39.39
N ALA A 222 -0.13 36.45 -40.29
CA ALA A 222 0.77 37.57 -40.60
C ALA A 222 0.63 38.76 -39.63
N ASP A 223 -0.43 38.72 -38.80
CA ASP A 223 -0.72 39.67 -37.73
C ASP A 223 -0.59 39.03 -36.34
N ASP A 224 -0.71 39.85 -35.30
CA ASP A 224 -0.73 39.44 -33.89
C ASP A 224 -2.15 39.15 -33.36
N ALA A 225 -3.19 39.38 -34.17
CA ALA A 225 -4.60 39.27 -33.79
C ALA A 225 -5.28 37.97 -34.28
N CYS A 226 -4.54 37.10 -34.96
CA CYS A 226 -5.04 35.91 -35.65
C CYS A 226 -6.17 36.19 -36.65
N THR A 227 -6.05 37.25 -37.46
CA THR A 227 -7.08 37.61 -38.47
C THR A 227 -6.62 37.38 -39.91
N ASP A 228 -5.36 37.65 -40.21
CA ASP A 228 -4.75 37.50 -41.54
C ASP A 228 -4.00 36.17 -41.66
N ALA A 229 -4.76 35.09 -41.88
CA ALA A 229 -4.22 33.74 -41.98
C ALA A 229 -3.56 33.50 -43.34
N PHE A 230 -2.29 33.15 -43.35
CA PHE A 230 -1.58 32.75 -44.58
C PHE A 230 -1.43 31.23 -44.71
N ALA A 231 -1.56 30.48 -43.62
CA ALA A 231 -1.58 29.02 -43.65
C ALA A 231 -2.62 28.46 -42.65
N SER A 232 -3.38 27.46 -43.07
CA SER A 232 -4.34 26.75 -42.22
C SER A 232 -4.49 25.31 -42.69
N HIS A 233 -4.06 24.36 -41.86
CA HIS A 233 -4.00 22.95 -42.24
C HIS A 233 -4.44 22.02 -41.11
N ALA A 234 -5.05 20.89 -41.49
CA ALA A 234 -5.38 19.83 -40.56
C ALA A 234 -4.19 18.87 -40.37
N VAL A 235 -3.89 18.54 -39.13
CA VAL A 235 -2.88 17.56 -38.75
C VAL A 235 -3.48 16.49 -37.83
N GLY A 236 -3.08 15.24 -38.07
CA GLY A 236 -3.44 14.06 -37.26
C GLY A 236 -2.28 13.58 -36.40
N THR A 237 -2.39 12.36 -35.86
CA THR A 237 -1.37 11.74 -35.00
C THR A 237 -0.23 11.07 -35.79
N GLU A 238 -0.43 10.75 -37.07
CA GLU A 238 0.51 9.93 -37.84
C GLU A 238 1.70 10.71 -38.40
N ALA A 239 1.47 11.91 -38.95
CA ALA A 239 2.51 12.70 -39.58
C ALA A 239 2.24 14.21 -39.45
N GLY A 240 3.31 14.97 -39.28
CA GLY A 240 3.28 16.42 -39.40
C GLY A 240 3.18 16.85 -40.86
N LEU A 241 3.11 18.16 -41.07
CA LEU A 241 3.02 18.77 -42.39
C LEU A 241 4.15 19.79 -42.58
N CYS A 242 4.67 19.86 -43.79
CA CYS A 242 5.50 20.97 -44.26
C CYS A 242 4.70 21.79 -45.27
N VAL A 243 4.72 23.11 -45.13
CA VAL A 243 4.05 24.03 -46.06
C VAL A 243 5.01 25.12 -46.51
N ASP A 244 5.03 25.40 -47.81
CA ASP A 244 5.77 26.54 -48.35
C ASP A 244 5.00 27.83 -48.08
N VAL A 245 5.74 28.88 -47.75
CA VAL A 245 5.17 30.20 -47.43
C VAL A 245 5.53 31.18 -48.53
N MET A 246 4.58 32.05 -48.87
CA MET A 246 4.81 33.10 -49.86
C MET A 246 5.83 34.11 -49.34
N GLU A 247 6.70 34.59 -50.23
CA GLU A 247 7.69 35.61 -49.91
C GLU A 247 7.03 36.90 -49.36
N GLY A 248 7.70 37.56 -48.41
CA GLY A 248 7.25 38.81 -47.80
C GLY A 248 6.24 38.64 -46.66
N VAL A 249 5.96 37.41 -46.21
CA VAL A 249 5.09 37.13 -45.06
C VAL A 249 5.92 36.82 -43.82
N ALA A 250 5.62 37.47 -42.70
CA ALA A 250 6.23 37.18 -41.40
C ALA A 250 5.23 36.44 -40.50
N LEU A 251 5.69 35.44 -39.74
CA LEU A 251 4.85 34.73 -38.77
C LEU A 251 4.79 35.54 -37.47
N LYS A 252 3.60 36.01 -37.10
CA LYS A 252 3.41 36.84 -35.90
C LYS A 252 2.50 36.22 -34.85
N SER A 253 1.51 35.43 -35.27
CA SER A 253 0.66 34.67 -34.36
C SER A 253 0.27 33.30 -34.91
N MET A 254 -0.20 32.43 -34.02
CA MET A 254 -0.75 31.13 -34.37
C MET A 254 -1.98 30.80 -33.53
N SER A 255 -2.81 29.91 -34.06
CA SER A 255 -3.94 29.33 -33.35
C SER A 255 -4.10 27.85 -33.72
N ALA A 256 -4.73 27.06 -32.86
CA ALA A 256 -5.07 25.70 -33.17
C ALA A 256 -6.47 25.37 -32.64
N ARG A 257 -7.21 24.54 -33.37
CA ARG A 257 -8.56 24.11 -32.98
C ARG A 257 -8.70 22.62 -33.23
N TRP A 258 -9.31 21.93 -32.28
CA TRP A 258 -9.60 20.52 -32.44
C TRP A 258 -10.66 20.31 -33.53
N THR A 259 -10.34 19.45 -34.49
CA THR A 259 -11.30 18.91 -35.46
C THR A 259 -11.91 17.63 -34.91
N THR A 260 -11.09 16.79 -34.28
CA THR A 260 -11.49 15.59 -33.54
C THR A 260 -10.69 15.52 -32.26
N HIS A 261 -11.37 15.41 -31.12
CA HIS A 261 -10.76 15.27 -29.81
C HIS A 261 -11.36 14.04 -29.12
N ARG A 262 -10.87 12.85 -29.50
CA ARG A 262 -11.26 11.57 -28.90
C ARG A 262 -10.02 10.87 -28.36
N PRO A 263 -9.59 11.19 -27.13
CA PRO A 263 -8.57 10.38 -26.46
C PRO A 263 -9.07 8.93 -26.33
N GLY A 264 -8.13 7.98 -26.23
CA GLY A 264 -8.45 6.56 -26.08
C GLY A 264 -9.11 6.24 -24.74
N THR A 265 -9.29 4.95 -24.47
CA THR A 265 -9.75 4.46 -23.16
C THR A 265 -8.78 3.43 -22.62
N CYS A 266 -8.76 3.28 -21.29
CA CYS A 266 -7.88 2.33 -20.62
C CYS A 266 -8.61 1.56 -19.52
N GLU A 267 -8.16 0.34 -19.32
CA GLU A 267 -8.61 -0.54 -18.24
C GLU A 267 -7.48 -0.76 -17.24
N ALA A 268 -7.79 -0.57 -15.96
CA ALA A 268 -6.87 -0.81 -14.86
C ALA A 268 -6.93 -2.28 -14.43
N SER A 269 -5.79 -2.84 -14.07
CA SER A 269 -5.64 -4.20 -13.57
C SER A 269 -4.58 -4.27 -12.47
N GLY A 270 -4.60 -5.32 -11.66
CA GLY A 270 -3.73 -5.49 -10.49
C GLY A 270 -4.37 -5.01 -9.19
N GLY A 271 -3.54 -4.78 -8.16
CA GLY A 271 -4.03 -4.41 -6.83
C GLY A 271 -4.67 -5.58 -6.09
N GLU A 272 -4.34 -6.81 -6.48
CA GLU A 272 -4.79 -8.02 -5.80
C GLU A 272 -3.88 -8.31 -4.60
N LEU A 273 -4.48 -8.71 -3.49
CA LEU A 273 -3.74 -9.08 -2.29
C LEU A 273 -3.11 -10.47 -2.47
N LEU A 274 -1.79 -10.50 -2.44
CA LEU A 274 -0.98 -11.70 -2.31
C LEU A 274 -0.54 -11.89 -0.86
N GLY A 275 -0.20 -13.13 -0.51
CA GLY A 275 0.30 -13.47 0.82
C GLY A 275 -0.76 -13.44 1.90
N LYS A 276 -0.29 -13.51 3.15
CA LYS A 276 -1.15 -13.51 4.35
C LYS A 276 -0.34 -13.10 5.58
N ALA A 277 -1.04 -12.64 6.60
CA ALA A 277 -0.48 -12.51 7.93
C ALA A 277 -0.67 -13.83 8.69
N THR A 278 0.43 -14.42 9.16
CA THR A 278 0.42 -15.68 9.89
C THR A 278 1.11 -15.56 11.23
N PRO A 279 0.45 -15.94 12.34
CA PRO A 279 1.09 -16.09 13.63
C PRO A 279 2.28 -17.07 13.59
N THR A 280 3.36 -16.75 14.29
CA THR A 280 4.60 -17.54 14.37
C THR A 280 4.98 -17.84 15.82
N HIS A 281 5.85 -18.83 16.01
CA HIS A 281 6.30 -19.29 17.34
C HIS A 281 5.14 -19.72 18.27
N PRO A 282 4.33 -20.73 17.87
CA PRO A 282 3.24 -21.21 18.70
C PRO A 282 3.75 -21.80 20.01
N SER A 283 3.01 -21.60 21.08
CA SER A 283 3.19 -22.22 22.39
C SER A 283 1.83 -22.68 22.88
N THR A 284 1.74 -23.97 23.21
CA THR A 284 0.49 -24.60 23.61
C THR A 284 0.42 -24.75 25.13
N PHE A 285 -0.70 -24.36 25.69
CA PHE A 285 -1.05 -24.50 27.10
C PHE A 285 -2.30 -25.35 27.24
N CYS A 286 -2.26 -26.32 28.14
CA CYS A 286 -3.41 -27.12 28.53
C CYS A 286 -3.86 -26.65 29.90
N CYS A 287 -5.13 -26.28 30.03
CA CYS A 287 -5.67 -25.61 31.20
C CYS A 287 -6.84 -26.39 31.82
N GLN A 288 -7.00 -26.21 33.13
CA GLN A 288 -8.23 -26.60 33.81
C GLN A 288 -9.37 -25.61 33.48
N PRO A 289 -10.63 -26.07 33.53
CA PRO A 289 -11.78 -25.18 33.51
C PRO A 289 -11.70 -24.14 34.63
N LEU A 290 -12.22 -22.93 34.38
CA LEU A 290 -12.34 -21.93 35.44
C LEU A 290 -13.23 -22.49 36.55
N PRO A 291 -12.83 -22.36 37.83
CA PRO A 291 -13.71 -22.72 38.94
C PRO A 291 -14.99 -21.90 38.85
N ALA A 292 -16.14 -22.55 38.99
CA ALA A 292 -17.43 -21.88 38.96
C ALA A 292 -17.48 -20.80 40.05
N PRO A 293 -18.11 -19.63 39.80
CA PRO A 293 -18.27 -18.62 40.85
C PRO A 293 -19.03 -19.24 42.04
N PRO A 294 -18.68 -18.89 43.28
CA PRO A 294 -19.42 -19.35 44.45
C PRO A 294 -20.87 -18.88 44.33
N ARG A 295 -21.82 -19.80 44.57
CA ARG A 295 -23.26 -19.51 44.61
C ARG A 295 -23.64 -18.70 45.84
#